data_AF-A0A934H9N8-F1
#
_entry.id   AF-A0A934H9N8-F1
#
_cell.length_a   1.000
_cell.length_b   1.000
_cell.length_c   1.000
_cell.angle_alpha   90.00
_cell.angle_beta   90.00
_cell.angle_gamma   90.00
#
_symmetry.space_group_name_H-M   'P 1'
#
loop_
_entity.id
_entity.type
_entity.pdbx_description
1 polymer ?
#
loop_
_entity_poly.entity_id
_entity_poly.type
_entity_poly.pdbx_seq_one_letter_code
_entity_poly.pdbx_strand_id
1 'polypeptide(L)'
;MISYHDVGLLVDNRIYLALFLLCALATLGLIIYLARRFAGLSSMQKWGLGLLALSFLLIFGGLVQYNLIFDQSQGRYLFPAIIPLGLFFVVGLDELFSRPLLFLMAQILGWLWIAWQARARSLLAVGAGATVVFTAIAWLEKRVAFALLYLALLALDVICLVRFIIPYFAG
;
A
#
# COMPACT_ATOMS: atom_id res chain seq x y z
N MET A 1 -27.64 -16.11 -0.79
CA MET A 1 -27.29 -14.77 -1.34
C MET A 1 -27.00 -13.92 -0.12
N ILE A 2 -25.75 -13.86 0.32
CA ILE A 2 -25.37 -13.12 1.54
C ILE A 2 -25.25 -11.66 1.11
N SER A 3 -26.18 -10.81 1.58
CA SER A 3 -26.10 -9.36 1.40
C SER A 3 -24.85 -8.85 2.13
N TYR A 4 -23.93 -8.24 1.38
CA TYR A 4 -22.77 -7.49 1.89
C TYR A 4 -23.21 -6.15 2.51
N HIS A 5 -24.21 -6.15 3.39
CA HIS A 5 -24.65 -4.94 4.10
C HIS A 5 -23.92 -4.72 5.43
N ASP A 6 -23.17 -5.71 5.95
CA ASP A 6 -22.66 -5.66 7.33
C ASP A 6 -21.16 -5.92 7.46
N VAL A 7 -20.35 -5.16 6.72
CA VAL A 7 -18.99 -4.84 7.20
C VAL A 7 -18.86 -3.34 7.04
N GLY A 8 -18.64 -2.61 8.14
CA GLY A 8 -18.54 -1.15 8.20
C GLY A 8 -17.34 -0.57 7.44
N LEU A 9 -17.27 -0.84 6.14
CA LEU A 9 -16.34 -0.24 5.20
C LEU A 9 -16.97 1.06 4.72
N LEU A 10 -16.54 2.16 5.35
CA LEU A 10 -17.01 3.51 5.05
C LEU A 10 -16.72 3.89 3.59
N VAL A 11 -15.66 3.35 3.01
CA VAL A 11 -15.13 3.75 1.70
C VAL A 11 -15.39 2.67 0.63
N ASP A 12 -15.53 3.07 -0.63
CA ASP A 12 -15.72 2.17 -1.77
C ASP A 12 -14.59 1.10 -1.85
N ASN A 13 -14.97 -0.16 -2.03
CA ASN A 13 -14.06 -1.31 -2.15
C ASN A 13 -12.96 -1.12 -3.22
N ARG A 14 -13.24 -0.36 -4.27
CA ARG A 14 -12.28 -0.04 -5.34
C ARG A 14 -11.07 0.73 -4.81
N ILE A 15 -11.28 1.62 -3.85
CA ILE A 15 -10.23 2.41 -3.22
C ILE A 15 -9.35 1.48 -2.37
N TYR A 16 -9.96 0.58 -1.60
CA TYR A 16 -9.21 -0.42 -0.84
C TYR A 16 -8.36 -1.33 -1.74
N LEU A 17 -8.90 -1.77 -2.88
CA LEU A 17 -8.15 -2.59 -3.84
C LEU A 17 -6.97 -1.82 -4.46
N ALA A 18 -7.14 -0.54 -4.79
CA ALA A 18 -6.07 0.30 -5.30
C ALA A 18 -4.96 0.51 -4.27
N LEU A 19 -5.32 0.81 -3.01
CA LEU A 19 -4.38 0.95 -1.90
C LEU A 19 -3.67 -0.37 -1.59
N PHE A 20 -4.40 -1.49 -1.63
CA PHE A 20 -3.82 -2.82 -1.47
C PHE A 20 -2.76 -3.10 -2.54
N LEU A 21 -3.07 -2.79 -3.82
CA LEU A 21 -2.11 -2.96 -4.90
C LEU A 21 -0.86 -2.09 -4.70
N LEU A 22 -1.03 -0.82 -4.29
CA LEU A 22 0.09 0.05 -3.98
C LEU A 22 0.99 -0.53 -2.87
N CYS A 23 0.39 -1.03 -1.78
CA CYS A 23 1.12 -1.71 -0.70
C CYS A 23 1.81 -3.00 -1.17
N ALA A 24 1.17 -3.78 -2.04
CA ALA A 24 1.75 -4.99 -2.62
C ALA A 24 2.97 -4.66 -3.49
N LEU A 25 2.89 -3.58 -4.29
CA LEU A 25 4.00 -3.11 -5.12
C LEU A 25 5.17 -2.61 -4.26
N ALA A 26 4.90 -1.83 -3.23
CA ALA A 26 5.93 -1.41 -2.26
C ALA A 26 6.59 -2.63 -1.60
N THR A 27 5.80 -3.62 -1.18
CA THR A 27 6.31 -4.87 -0.58
C THR A 27 7.19 -5.66 -1.55
N LEU A 28 6.76 -5.82 -2.81
CA LEU A 28 7.55 -6.47 -3.86
C LEU A 28 8.88 -5.76 -4.07
N GLY A 29 8.85 -4.43 -4.16
CA GLY A 29 10.05 -3.62 -4.29
C GLY A 29 11.01 -3.80 -3.11
N LEU A 30 10.48 -3.88 -1.88
CA LEU A 30 11.29 -4.12 -0.68
C LEU A 30 11.96 -5.50 -0.72
N ILE A 31 11.22 -6.54 -1.14
CA ILE A 31 11.78 -7.88 -1.31
C ILE A 31 12.93 -7.88 -2.32
N ILE A 32 12.74 -7.19 -3.46
CA ILE A 32 13.79 -7.04 -4.48
C ILE A 32 15.00 -6.29 -3.94
N TYR A 33 14.77 -5.20 -3.19
CA TYR A 33 15.82 -4.41 -2.56
C TYR A 33 16.67 -5.28 -1.63
N LEU A 34 16.02 -6.03 -0.74
CA LEU A 34 16.70 -6.91 0.21
C LEU A 34 17.45 -8.03 -0.53
N ALA A 35 16.83 -8.69 -1.51
CA ALA A 35 17.48 -9.76 -2.27
C ALA A 35 18.75 -9.30 -3.01
N ARG A 36 18.78 -8.05 -3.47
CA ARG A 36 19.87 -7.55 -4.33
C ARG A 36 20.92 -6.73 -3.60
N ARG A 37 20.50 -5.87 -2.67
CA ARG A 37 21.35 -4.83 -2.09
C ARG A 37 21.75 -5.13 -0.66
N PHE A 38 21.07 -6.05 0.03
CA PHE A 38 21.32 -6.33 1.44
C PHE A 38 22.77 -6.72 1.73
N ALA A 39 23.40 -7.53 0.86
CA ALA A 39 24.80 -7.93 1.02
C ALA A 39 25.75 -6.72 1.06
N GLY A 40 25.49 -5.71 0.23
CA GLY A 40 26.30 -4.48 0.11
C GLY A 40 26.03 -3.42 1.18
N LEU A 41 25.07 -3.64 2.09
CA LEU A 41 24.83 -2.71 3.19
C LEU A 41 25.92 -2.78 4.25
N SER A 42 26.23 -1.64 4.86
CA SER A 42 27.13 -1.58 6.00
C SER A 42 26.56 -2.35 7.20
N SER A 43 27.42 -2.79 8.12
CA SER A 43 26.97 -3.49 9.33
C SER A 43 25.95 -2.66 10.12
N MET A 44 26.16 -1.34 10.23
CA MET A 44 25.24 -0.44 10.92
C MET A 44 23.87 -0.34 10.23
N GLN A 45 23.84 -0.31 8.88
CA GLN A 45 22.59 -0.33 8.13
C GLN A 45 21.82 -1.65 8.29
N LYS A 46 22.54 -2.78 8.29
CA LYS A 46 21.94 -4.10 8.52
C LYS A 46 21.33 -4.18 9.92
N TRP A 47 22.04 -3.71 10.95
CA TRP A 47 21.52 -3.62 12.31
C TRP A 47 20.31 -2.70 12.39
N GLY A 48 20.35 -1.51 11.79
CA GLY A 48 19.22 -0.58 11.76
C GLY A 48 17.98 -1.18 11.10
N LEU A 49 18.13 -1.83 9.96
CA LEU A 49 17.02 -2.55 9.29
C LEU A 49 16.51 -3.71 10.13
N GLY A 50 17.39 -4.48 10.77
CA GLY A 50 17.01 -5.58 11.66
C GLY A 50 16.21 -5.09 12.86
N LEU A 51 16.61 -3.96 13.46
CA LEU A 51 15.95 -3.38 14.61
C LEU A 51 14.58 -2.78 14.25
N LEU A 52 14.48 -2.14 13.08
CA LEU A 52 13.19 -1.69 12.53
C LEU A 52 12.26 -2.87 12.21
N ALA A 53 12.78 -3.93 11.60
CA ALA A 53 12.00 -5.13 11.30
C ALA A 53 11.52 -5.81 12.59
N LEU A 54 12.39 -5.94 13.59
CA LEU A 54 12.02 -6.47 14.90
C LEU A 54 10.95 -5.61 15.57
N SER A 55 11.09 -4.28 15.55
CA SER A 55 10.09 -3.37 16.11
C SER A 55 8.72 -3.55 15.43
N PHE A 56 8.70 -3.64 14.10
CA PHE A 56 7.49 -3.90 13.33
C PHE A 56 6.86 -5.24 13.72
N LEU A 57 7.65 -6.31 13.80
CA LEU A 57 7.16 -7.65 14.16
C LEU A 57 6.61 -7.70 15.58
N LEU A 58 7.23 -7.00 16.54
CA LEU A 58 6.74 -6.92 17.92
C LEU A 58 5.40 -6.17 17.98
N ILE A 59 5.28 -5.03 17.29
CA ILE A 59 4.04 -4.24 17.25
C ILE A 59 2.93 -5.03 16.54
N PHE A 60 3.25 -5.65 15.40
CA PHE A 60 2.31 -6.45 14.63
C PHE A 60 1.89 -7.71 15.39
N GLY A 61 2.82 -8.39 16.06
CA GLY A 61 2.53 -9.53 16.93
C GLY A 61 1.60 -9.14 18.08
N GLY A 62 1.86 -7.99 18.71
CA GLY A 62 0.98 -7.43 19.73
C GLY A 62 -0.41 -7.10 19.19
N LEU A 63 -0.51 -6.55 17.98
CA LEU A 63 -1.78 -6.32 17.29
C LEU A 63 -2.54 -7.63 17.05
N VAL A 64 -1.88 -8.65 16.50
CA VAL A 64 -2.50 -9.95 16.24
C VAL A 64 -3.00 -10.57 17.54
N GLN A 65 -2.15 -10.61 18.57
CA GLN A 65 -2.53 -11.10 19.89
C GLN A 65 -3.73 -10.33 20.46
N TYR A 66 -3.73 -9.00 20.36
CA TYR A 66 -4.82 -8.16 20.82
C TYR A 66 -6.13 -8.46 20.09
N ASN A 67 -6.09 -8.62 18.76
CA ASN A 67 -7.28 -8.95 17.95
C ASN A 67 -7.79 -10.37 18.19
N LEU A 68 -6.92 -11.32 18.58
CA LEU A 68 -7.35 -12.67 18.96
C LEU A 68 -8.08 -12.70 20.32
N ILE A 69 -7.83 -11.72 21.18
CA ILE A 69 -8.44 -11.62 22.51
C ILE A 69 -9.67 -10.70 22.48
N PHE A 70 -9.58 -9.60 21.72
CA PHE A 70 -10.60 -8.57 21.61
C PHE A 70 -10.96 -8.37 20.14
N ASP A 71 -12.24 -8.44 19.79
CA ASP A 71 -12.73 -8.21 18.42
C ASP A 71 -12.76 -6.70 18.08
N GLN A 72 -11.59 -6.06 18.08
CA GLN A 72 -11.41 -4.64 17.77
C GLN A 72 -10.30 -4.43 16.75
N SER A 73 -10.66 -4.56 15.47
CA SER A 73 -9.79 -4.24 14.35
C SER A 73 -9.69 -2.73 14.12
N GLN A 74 -9.04 -1.99 15.04
CA GLN A 74 -8.76 -0.58 14.84
C GLN A 74 -7.34 -0.35 14.29
N GLY A 75 -7.24 0.30 13.13
CA GLY A 75 -5.96 0.63 12.51
C GLY A 75 -5.03 1.50 13.39
N ARG A 76 -5.56 2.18 14.41
CA ARG A 76 -4.79 2.99 15.38
C ARG A 76 -3.68 2.22 16.08
N TYR A 77 -3.85 0.91 16.25
CA TYR A 77 -2.88 0.06 16.92
C TYR A 77 -1.59 -0.14 16.09
N LEU A 78 -1.61 0.18 14.80
CA LEU A 78 -0.42 0.22 13.94
C LEU A 78 0.33 1.56 14.00
N PHE A 79 -0.17 2.57 14.72
CA PHE A 79 0.51 3.88 14.80
C PHE A 79 1.97 3.79 15.30
N PRO A 80 2.30 2.97 16.31
CA PRO A 80 3.69 2.80 16.73
C PRO A 80 4.59 2.24 15.61
N ALA A 81 4.01 1.53 14.62
CA ALA A 81 4.72 0.94 13.49
C ALA A 81 4.82 1.87 12.28
N ILE A 82 4.35 3.12 12.36
CA ILE A 82 4.41 4.07 11.22
C ILE A 82 5.84 4.28 10.72
N ILE A 83 6.81 4.38 11.64
CA ILE A 83 8.22 4.60 11.27
C ILE A 83 8.77 3.42 10.43
N PRO A 84 8.77 2.17 10.91
CA PRO A 84 9.26 1.06 10.10
C PRO A 84 8.42 0.84 8.83
N LEU A 85 7.09 0.98 8.90
CA LEU A 85 6.21 0.85 7.74
C LEU A 85 6.53 1.90 6.66
N GLY A 86 6.68 3.17 7.06
CA GLY A 86 6.99 4.26 6.13
C GLY A 86 8.33 4.06 5.45
N LEU A 87 9.36 3.66 6.20
CA LEU A 87 10.67 3.37 5.62
C LEU A 87 10.61 2.21 4.62
N PHE A 88 10.01 1.09 5.03
CA PHE A 88 9.86 -0.10 4.18
C PHE A 88 9.07 0.20 2.91
N PHE A 89 8.01 1.00 3.03
CA PHE A 89 7.20 1.43 1.90
C PHE A 89 8.01 2.28 0.91
N VAL A 90 8.72 3.31 1.39
CA VAL A 90 9.52 4.21 0.54
C VAL A 90 10.69 3.48 -0.11
N VAL A 91 11.44 2.67 0.65
CA VAL A 91 12.55 1.87 0.11
C VAL A 91 12.07 0.93 -0.98
N GLY A 92 10.93 0.26 -0.73
CA GLY A 92 10.34 -0.63 -1.70
C GLY A 92 9.90 0.06 -2.98
N LEU A 93 9.19 1.18 -2.87
CA LEU A 93 8.79 1.95 -4.05
C LEU A 93 9.98 2.54 -4.80
N ASP A 94 11.01 3.04 -4.12
CA ASP A 94 12.22 3.57 -4.79
C ASP A 94 12.92 2.50 -5.63
N GLU A 95 13.03 1.30 -5.07
CA GLU A 95 13.63 0.16 -5.77
C GLU A 95 12.81 -0.24 -7.00
N LEU A 96 11.48 -0.12 -6.93
CA LEU A 96 10.59 -0.47 -8.03
C LEU A 96 10.50 0.64 -9.10
N PHE A 97 10.50 1.92 -8.72
CA PHE A 97 10.60 3.07 -9.63
C PHE A 97 11.92 3.08 -10.39
N SER A 98 12.99 2.55 -9.79
CA SER A 98 14.26 2.33 -10.49
C SER A 98 14.17 1.26 -11.60
N ARG A 99 13.02 0.59 -11.76
CA ARG A 99 12.76 -0.50 -12.71
C ARG A 99 11.38 -0.34 -13.37
N PRO A 100 11.21 0.66 -14.25
CA PRO A 100 9.89 1.02 -14.80
C PRO A 100 9.19 -0.14 -15.53
N LEU A 101 9.93 -1.02 -16.21
CA LEU A 101 9.37 -2.21 -16.85
C LEU A 101 8.82 -3.22 -15.84
N LEU A 102 9.57 -3.53 -14.78
CA LEU A 102 9.12 -4.44 -13.73
C LEU A 102 7.92 -3.85 -12.98
N PHE A 103 7.93 -2.54 -12.74
CA PHE A 103 6.82 -1.82 -12.14
C PHE A 103 5.55 -1.91 -13.00
N LEU A 104 5.67 -1.65 -14.30
CA LEU A 104 4.57 -1.80 -15.25
C LEU A 104 4.02 -3.23 -15.27
N MET A 105 4.89 -4.24 -15.36
CA MET A 105 4.49 -5.65 -15.35
C MET A 105 3.75 -6.02 -14.06
N ALA A 106 4.27 -5.60 -12.91
CA ALA A 106 3.66 -5.88 -11.61
C ALA A 106 2.27 -5.21 -11.48
N GLN A 107 2.11 -3.99 -12.00
CA GLN A 107 0.80 -3.33 -12.05
C GLN A 107 -0.19 -4.07 -12.94
N ILE A 108 0.20 -4.43 -14.17
CA ILE A 108 -0.66 -5.16 -15.11
C ILE A 108 -1.11 -6.49 -14.47
N LEU A 109 -0.18 -7.26 -13.92
CA LEU A 109 -0.49 -8.53 -13.27
C LEU A 109 -1.41 -8.34 -12.05
N GLY A 110 -1.17 -7.33 -11.24
CA GLY A 110 -2.02 -7.00 -10.09
C GLY A 110 -3.45 -6.65 -10.51
N TRP A 111 -3.62 -5.81 -11.53
CA TRP A 111 -4.95 -5.44 -12.03
C TRP A 111 -5.67 -6.61 -12.70
N LEU A 112 -4.97 -7.45 -13.45
CA LEU A 112 -5.54 -8.67 -14.01
C LEU A 112 -6.04 -9.62 -12.91
N TRP A 113 -5.25 -9.79 -11.84
CA TRP A 113 -5.64 -10.61 -10.69
C TRP A 113 -6.86 -10.05 -9.96
N ILE A 114 -6.90 -8.73 -9.72
CA ILE A 114 -8.04 -8.04 -9.09
C ILE A 114 -9.31 -8.19 -9.95
N ALA A 115 -9.21 -7.93 -11.25
CA ALA A 115 -10.36 -8.02 -12.15
C ALA A 115 -10.89 -9.44 -12.28
N TRP A 116 -9.99 -10.44 -12.25
CA TRP A 116 -10.37 -11.84 -12.24
C TRP A 116 -11.14 -12.20 -10.97
N GLN A 117 -10.61 -11.84 -9.78
CA GLN A 117 -11.28 -12.10 -8.50
C GLN A 117 -12.64 -11.40 -8.40
N ALA A 118 -12.70 -10.12 -8.77
CA ALA A 118 -13.91 -9.32 -8.63
C ALA A 118 -14.96 -9.59 -9.72
N ARG A 119 -14.64 -10.38 -10.77
CA ARG A 119 -15.47 -10.58 -11.98
C ARG A 119 -15.97 -9.27 -12.61
N ALA A 120 -15.29 -8.15 -12.34
CA ALA A 120 -15.77 -6.81 -12.64
C ALA A 120 -14.90 -6.16 -13.71
N ARG A 121 -15.38 -6.18 -14.96
CA ARG A 121 -14.67 -5.60 -16.12
C ARG A 121 -14.45 -4.08 -15.99
N SER A 122 -15.29 -3.39 -15.23
CA SER A 122 -15.12 -1.96 -14.93
C SER A 122 -13.85 -1.65 -14.13
N LEU A 123 -13.34 -2.62 -13.35
CA LEU A 123 -12.07 -2.46 -12.63
C LEU A 123 -10.86 -2.52 -13.56
N LEU A 124 -10.97 -3.18 -14.73
CA LEU A 124 -9.89 -3.18 -15.73
C LEU A 124 -9.70 -1.80 -16.33
N ALA A 125 -10.77 -1.04 -16.56
CA ALA A 125 -10.68 0.32 -17.10
C ALA A 125 -10.04 1.29 -16.09
N VAL A 126 -10.45 1.21 -14.82
CA VAL A 126 -9.83 1.99 -13.73
C VAL A 126 -8.36 1.58 -13.55
N GLY A 127 -8.09 0.28 -13.56
CA GLY A 127 -6.75 -0.27 -13.43
C GLY A 127 -5.82 0.10 -14.58
N ALA A 128 -6.33 0.14 -15.81
CA ALA A 128 -5.59 0.62 -16.98
C ALA A 128 -5.22 2.10 -16.83
N GLY A 129 -6.16 2.94 -16.40
CA GLY A 129 -5.90 4.36 -16.13
C GLY A 129 -4.83 4.56 -15.05
N ALA A 130 -4.97 3.85 -13.93
CA ALA A 130 -4.00 3.88 -12.84
C ALA A 130 -2.61 3.42 -13.31
N THR A 131 -2.54 2.32 -14.08
CA THR A 131 -1.28 1.79 -14.61
C THR A 131 -0.58 2.81 -15.50
N VAL A 132 -1.30 3.46 -16.42
CA VAL A 132 -0.74 4.49 -17.30
C VAL A 132 -0.17 5.64 -16.49
N VAL A 133 -0.94 6.15 -15.52
CA VAL A 133 -0.52 7.28 -14.67
C VAL A 133 0.70 6.92 -13.83
N PHE A 134 0.65 5.82 -13.08
CA PHE A 134 1.75 5.42 -12.21
C PHE A 134 3.01 5.04 -13.01
N THR A 135 2.87 4.37 -14.14
CA THR A 135 4.01 4.08 -15.00
C THR A 135 4.60 5.37 -15.53
N ALA A 136 3.80 6.29 -16.10
CA ALA A 136 4.30 7.60 -16.56
C ALA A 136 5.04 8.36 -15.45
N ILE A 137 4.49 8.34 -14.22
CA ILE A 137 5.13 8.90 -13.03
C ILE A 137 6.48 8.21 -12.73
N ALA A 138 6.59 6.90 -12.88
CA ALA A 138 7.83 6.17 -12.66
C ALA A 138 8.94 6.49 -13.70
N TRP A 139 8.60 7.10 -14.83
CA TRP A 139 9.56 7.63 -15.81
C TRP A 139 10.00 9.07 -15.50
N LEU A 140 9.36 9.75 -14.56
CA LEU A 140 9.77 11.07 -14.10
C LEU A 140 10.99 10.95 -13.17
N GLU A 141 11.60 12.10 -12.87
CA GLU A 141 12.55 12.17 -11.78
C GLU A 141 11.92 11.65 -10.49
N LYS A 142 12.63 10.78 -9.77
CA LYS A 142 12.13 10.09 -8.57
C LYS A 142 11.51 11.04 -7.54
N ARG A 143 12.11 12.22 -7.34
CA ARG A 143 11.59 13.23 -6.41
C ARG A 143 10.20 13.73 -6.82
N VAL A 144 10.02 13.99 -8.11
CA VAL A 144 8.73 14.39 -8.69
C VAL A 144 7.74 13.23 -8.57
N ALA A 145 8.19 11.99 -8.81
CA ALA A 145 7.34 10.81 -8.72
C ALA A 145 6.77 10.62 -7.30
N PHE A 146 7.62 10.71 -6.28
CA PHE A 146 7.17 10.66 -4.89
C PHE A 146 6.29 11.85 -4.49
N ALA A 147 6.59 13.06 -4.97
CA ALA A 147 5.77 14.25 -4.71
C ALA A 147 4.36 14.09 -5.29
N LEU A 148 4.24 13.61 -6.53
CA LEU A 148 2.96 13.35 -7.18
C LEU A 148 2.18 12.23 -6.48
N LEU A 149 2.86 11.14 -6.09
CA LEU A 149 2.23 10.07 -5.30
C LEU A 149 1.70 10.60 -3.97
N TYR A 150 2.48 11.42 -3.26
CA TYR A 150 2.07 12.03 -2.01
C TYR A 150 0.85 12.94 -2.19
N LEU A 151 0.87 13.82 -3.20
CA LEU A 151 -0.26 14.69 -3.53
C LEU A 151 -1.51 13.89 -3.92
N ALA A 152 -1.35 12.78 -4.64
CA ALA A 152 -2.46 11.89 -5.00
C ALA A 152 -3.08 11.21 -3.76
N LEU A 153 -2.25 10.75 -2.82
CA LEU A 153 -2.71 10.16 -1.56
C LEU A 153 -3.39 11.21 -0.66
N LEU A 154 -2.86 12.44 -0.61
CA LEU A 154 -3.49 13.55 0.10
C LEU A 154 -4.86 13.91 -0.49
N ALA A 155 -4.95 13.99 -1.82
CA ALA A 155 -6.22 14.24 -2.49
C ALA A 155 -7.22 13.10 -2.23
N LEU A 156 -6.77 11.85 -2.28
CA LEU A 156 -7.59 10.69 -1.95
C LEU A 156 -8.10 10.74 -0.51
N ASP A 157 -7.26 11.12 0.46
CA ASP A 157 -7.64 11.27 1.87
C ASP A 157 -8.77 12.30 2.04
N VAL A 158 -8.63 13.48 1.41
CA VAL A 158 -9.67 14.53 1.42
C VAL A 158 -10.96 14.04 0.75
N ILE A 159 -10.86 13.33 -0.38
CA ILE A 159 -12.03 12.76 -1.07
C ILE A 159 -12.73 11.73 -0.18
N CYS A 160 -11.97 10.83 0.46
CA CYS A 160 -12.49 9.84 1.41
C CYS A 160 -13.21 10.52 2.58
N LEU A 161 -12.61 11.56 3.15
CA LEU A 161 -13.21 12.32 4.24
C LEU A 161 -14.55 12.96 3.84
N VAL A 162 -14.58 13.70 2.73
CA VAL A 162 -15.74 14.50 2.33
C VAL A 162 -16.86 13.65 1.75
N ARG A 163 -16.55 12.62 0.95
CA ARG A 163 -17.57 11.84 0.24
C ARG A 163 -18.08 10.62 0.99
N PHE A 164 -17.29 10.09 1.92
CA PHE A 164 -17.62 8.82 2.57
C PHE A 164 -17.76 8.99 4.09
N ILE A 165 -16.77 9.59 4.74
CA ILE A 165 -16.72 9.67 6.21
C ILE A 165 -17.73 10.69 6.74
N ILE A 166 -17.72 11.95 6.27
CA ILE A 166 -18.63 12.99 6.76
C ILE A 166 -20.11 12.61 6.55
N PRO A 167 -20.54 12.17 5.35
CA PRO A 167 -21.94 11.81 5.11
C PRO A 167 -22.41 10.65 5.98
N TYR A 168 -21.53 9.69 6.30
CA TYR A 168 -21.86 8.56 7.16
C TYR A 168 -22.22 8.99 8.60
N PHE A 169 -21.61 10.05 9.12
CA PHE A 169 -21.90 10.56 10.48
C PHE A 169 -22.99 11.64 10.50
N ALA A 170 -23.41 12.16 9.34
CA ALA A 170 -24.40 13.21 9.22
C ALA A 170 -25.85 12.68 9.05
N GLY A 171 -26.01 11.37 8.82
CA GLY A 171 -27.30 10.66 8.75
C GLY A 171 -27.43 9.64 9.86
#